data_AF-A0A7C7YUM0-F1
#
_entry.id   AF-A0A7C7YUM0-F1
#
_cell.length_a   1.000
_cell.length_b   1.000
_cell.length_c   1.000
_cell.angle_alpha   90.00
_cell.angle_beta   90.00
_cell.angle_gamma   90.00
#
_symmetry.space_group_name_H-M   'P 1'
#
loop_
_entity.id
_entity.type
_entity.pdbx_description
1 polymer ?
#
loop_
_entity_poly.entity_id
_entity_poly.type
_entity_poly.pdbx_seq_one_letter_code
_entity_poly.pdbx_strand_id
1 'polypeptide(L)'
;MIRPAGSATDRQARQLLRSFRDLNLGPCGIDVGKGSRVLVVGCLSVDAPVERGVRYSVRDSAGVERLLEIYCNETNLDIQLSSATTENARVALGVQLATDGLGRLSAPELGARLRLRNSNTRTVEHFLRRIVRAAFAQAG
;
A
#
# COMPACT_ATOMS: atom_id res chain seq x y z
N MET A 1 14.12 8.21 -21.04
CA MET A 1 14.41 8.62 -19.64
C MET A 1 13.24 9.45 -19.14
N ILE A 2 12.42 8.94 -18.21
CA ILE A 2 11.31 9.73 -17.63
C ILE A 2 11.90 10.44 -16.41
N ARG A 3 12.07 11.77 -16.50
CA ARG A 3 12.42 12.61 -15.34
C ARG A 3 11.26 12.57 -14.34
N PRO A 4 11.49 12.30 -13.03
CA PRO A 4 10.46 12.54 -12.02
C PRO A 4 10.15 14.04 -12.01
N ALA A 5 8.89 14.39 -12.23
CA ALA A 5 8.41 15.76 -12.18
C ALA A 5 7.89 16.01 -10.75
N GLY A 6 8.83 16.27 -9.84
CA GLY A 6 8.54 16.66 -8.46
C GLY A 6 7.99 15.53 -7.57
N SER A 7 7.97 15.83 -6.28
CA SER A 7 7.38 14.98 -5.25
C SER A 7 5.85 15.07 -5.29
N ALA A 8 5.18 14.00 -4.85
CA ALA A 8 3.72 14.02 -4.75
C ALA A 8 3.25 15.07 -3.73
N THR A 9 2.14 15.73 -4.04
CA THR A 9 1.50 16.67 -3.11
C THR A 9 0.71 15.92 -2.02
N ASP A 10 0.54 16.53 -0.86
CA ASP A 10 -0.31 15.98 0.23
C ASP A 10 -1.72 15.64 -0.24
N ARG A 11 -2.32 16.49 -1.09
CA ARG A 11 -3.63 16.23 -1.69
C ARG A 11 -3.66 14.93 -2.50
N GLN A 12 -2.62 14.67 -3.29
CA GLN A 12 -2.51 13.44 -4.09
C GLN A 12 -2.26 12.22 -3.20
N ALA A 13 -1.43 12.36 -2.18
CA ALA A 13 -1.18 11.32 -1.19
C ALA A 13 -2.46 10.93 -0.45
N ARG A 14 -3.27 11.89 -0.01
CA ARG A 14 -4.58 11.64 0.60
C ARG A 14 -5.59 11.02 -0.37
N GLN A 15 -5.58 11.44 -1.63
CA GLN A 15 -6.44 10.83 -2.65
C GLN A 15 -6.09 9.37 -2.90
N LEU A 16 -4.80 9.02 -2.84
CA LEU A 16 -4.34 7.63 -2.92
C LEU A 16 -4.87 6.81 -1.74
N LEU A 17 -4.75 7.31 -0.50
CA LEU A 17 -5.28 6.63 0.69
C LEU A 17 -6.80 6.45 0.63
N ARG A 18 -7.55 7.46 0.17
CA ARG A 18 -9.00 7.32 -0.08
C ARG A 18 -9.27 6.21 -1.09
N SER A 19 -8.51 6.17 -2.18
CA SER A 19 -8.66 5.12 -3.20
C SER A 19 -8.41 3.71 -2.64
N PHE A 20 -7.44 3.53 -1.75
CA PHE A 20 -7.22 2.25 -1.06
C PHE A 20 -8.40 1.90 -0.16
N ARG A 21 -8.79 2.82 0.73
CA ARG A 21 -9.91 2.59 1.63
C ARG A 21 -11.20 2.22 0.87
N ASP A 22 -11.53 3.00 -0.15
CA ASP A 22 -12.74 2.85 -0.96
C ASP A 22 -12.69 1.61 -1.86
N LEU A 23 -11.48 1.14 -2.25
CA LEU A 23 -11.30 -0.16 -2.89
C LEU A 23 -11.84 -1.29 -2.01
N ASN A 24 -11.74 -1.14 -0.67
CA ASN A 24 -12.12 -2.13 0.34
C ASN A 24 -11.85 -3.56 -0.15
N LEU A 25 -10.57 -3.81 -0.46
CA LEU A 25 -10.18 -5.02 -1.18
C LEU A 25 -10.69 -6.25 -0.42
N GLY A 26 -11.66 -6.93 -1.01
CA GLY A 26 -12.27 -8.13 -0.43
C GLY A 26 -11.26 -9.28 -0.32
N PRO A 27 -11.66 -10.40 0.30
CA PRO A 27 -10.79 -11.55 0.52
C PRO A 27 -10.09 -11.99 -0.78
N CYS A 28 -8.78 -11.78 -0.86
CA CYS A 28 -8.03 -12.14 -2.06
C CYS A 28 -6.59 -12.53 -1.76
N GLY A 29 -6.07 -13.51 -2.50
CA GLY A 29 -4.70 -13.96 -2.36
C GLY A 29 -3.73 -13.16 -3.24
N ILE A 30 -2.60 -12.78 -2.66
CA ILE A 30 -1.50 -12.06 -3.30
C ILE A 30 -0.24 -12.91 -3.17
N ASP A 31 0.35 -13.29 -4.31
CA ASP A 31 1.65 -13.94 -4.33
C ASP A 31 2.72 -12.90 -3.99
N VAL A 32 3.51 -13.17 -2.95
CA VAL A 32 4.56 -12.28 -2.44
C VAL A 32 5.98 -12.73 -2.81
N GLY A 33 6.09 -13.80 -3.61
CA GLY A 33 7.35 -14.35 -4.10
C GLY A 33 7.77 -15.62 -3.36
N LYS A 34 8.74 -16.37 -3.92
CA LYS A 34 9.24 -17.67 -3.39
C LYS A 34 8.14 -18.71 -3.11
N GLY A 35 7.03 -18.69 -3.85
CA GLY A 35 5.88 -19.57 -3.64
C GLY A 35 5.00 -19.20 -2.44
N SER A 36 5.32 -18.11 -1.73
CA SER A 36 4.53 -17.63 -0.60
C SER A 36 3.35 -16.78 -1.05
N ARG A 37 2.21 -16.99 -0.39
CA ARG A 37 0.95 -16.28 -0.65
C ARG A 37 0.43 -15.66 0.63
N VAL A 38 -0.07 -14.43 0.51
CA VAL A 38 -0.73 -13.69 1.59
C VAL A 38 -2.18 -13.50 1.22
N LEU A 39 -3.09 -13.76 2.15
CA LEU A 39 -4.50 -13.45 2.01
C LEU A 39 -4.76 -12.06 2.58
N VAL A 40 -5.23 -11.13 1.75
CA VAL A 40 -5.86 -9.90 2.25
C VAL A 40 -7.25 -10.29 2.74
N VAL A 41 -7.58 -10.03 3.99
CA VAL A 41 -8.87 -10.36 4.60
C VAL A 41 -9.87 -9.24 4.36
N GLY A 42 -9.44 -7.99 4.54
CA GLY A 42 -10.27 -6.81 4.29
C GLY A 42 -9.67 -5.52 4.82
N CYS A 43 -10.31 -4.40 4.48
CA CYS A 43 -9.96 -3.08 5.01
C CYS A 43 -10.61 -2.87 6.39
N LEU A 44 -9.83 -2.47 7.38
CA LEU A 44 -10.31 -2.16 8.74
C LEU A 44 -10.61 -0.67 8.93
N SER A 45 -10.27 0.17 7.95
CA SER A 45 -10.36 1.64 8.03
C SER A 45 -11.51 2.23 7.21
N VAL A 46 -12.56 1.45 6.92
CA VAL A 46 -13.66 1.86 6.02
C VAL A 46 -14.35 3.14 6.52
N ASP A 47 -14.57 3.26 7.82
CA ASP A 47 -15.23 4.41 8.45
C ASP A 47 -14.25 5.44 9.06
N ALA A 48 -12.94 5.20 8.94
CA ALA A 48 -11.93 6.04 9.54
C ALA A 48 -11.50 7.21 8.62
N PRO A 49 -11.11 8.35 9.20
CA PRO A 49 -10.42 9.42 8.44
C PRO A 49 -9.12 8.89 7.85
N VAL A 50 -8.92 9.09 6.54
CA VAL A 50 -7.72 8.64 5.82
C VAL A 50 -6.45 9.33 6.27
N GLU A 51 -6.57 10.44 6.98
CA GLU A 51 -5.48 11.19 7.59
C GLU A 51 -4.72 10.36 8.64
N ARG A 52 -5.36 9.31 9.18
CA ARG A 52 -4.74 8.35 10.09
C ARG A 52 -4.12 7.13 9.38
N GLY A 53 -4.14 7.13 8.05
CA GLY A 53 -3.76 5.99 7.23
C GLY A 53 -4.91 4.99 7.00
N VAL A 54 -4.61 3.96 6.21
CA VAL A 54 -5.50 2.86 5.86
C VAL A 54 -4.91 1.57 6.41
N ARG A 55 -5.75 0.76 7.04
CA ARG A 55 -5.37 -0.50 7.65
C ARG A 55 -6.03 -1.66 6.94
N TYR A 56 -5.26 -2.70 6.67
CA TYR A 56 -5.74 -3.99 6.17
C TYR A 56 -5.36 -5.11 7.12
N SER A 57 -6.31 -6.01 7.36
CA SER A 57 -5.97 -7.33 7.91
C SER A 57 -5.46 -8.20 6.78
N VAL A 58 -4.29 -8.81 7.00
CA VAL A 58 -3.65 -9.74 6.08
C VAL A 58 -3.24 -11.01 6.83
N ARG A 59 -3.27 -12.15 6.18
CA ARG A 59 -2.88 -13.44 6.75
C ARG A 59 -1.80 -14.08 5.91
N ASP A 60 -0.69 -14.44 6.53
CA ASP A 60 0.39 -15.13 5.84
C ASP A 60 0.08 -16.62 5.60
N SER A 61 0.98 -17.32 4.90
CA SER A 61 0.81 -18.74 4.57
C SER A 61 0.86 -19.66 5.80
N ALA A 62 1.39 -19.20 6.92
CA ALA A 62 1.37 -19.92 8.19
C ALA A 62 0.05 -19.71 8.96
N GLY A 63 -0.87 -18.91 8.42
CA GLY A 63 -2.14 -18.59 9.04
C GLY A 63 -2.05 -17.45 10.06
N VAL A 64 -0.88 -16.81 10.20
CA VAL A 64 -0.69 -15.72 11.16
C VAL A 64 -1.32 -14.45 10.61
N GLU A 65 -2.21 -13.85 11.40
CA GLU A 65 -2.82 -12.57 11.08
C GLU A 65 -1.87 -11.42 11.43
N ARG A 66 -1.74 -10.50 10.48
CA ARG A 66 -0.91 -9.30 10.56
C ARG A 66 -1.74 -8.09 10.15
N LEU A 67 -1.34 -6.94 10.70
CA LEU A 67 -1.90 -5.65 10.36
C LEU A 67 -0.96 -4.95 9.37
N LEU A 68 -1.48 -4.62 8.19
CA LEU A 68 -0.80 -3.75 7.23
C LEU A 68 -1.36 -2.34 7.38
N GLU A 69 -0.54 -1.40 7.84
CA GLU A 69 -0.86 0.00 7.96
C GLU A 69 -0.16 0.80 6.84
N ILE A 70 -0.91 1.66 6.17
CA ILE A 70 -0.41 2.49 5.08
C ILE A 70 -0.77 3.93 5.41
N TYR A 71 0.22 4.78 5.63
CA TYR A 71 0.02 6.20 5.90
C TYR A 71 0.92 7.04 5.01
N CYS A 72 0.56 8.30 4.82
CA CYS A 72 1.34 9.24 4.04
C CYS A 72 1.94 10.28 4.99
N ASN A 73 3.26 10.43 4.93
CA ASN A 73 3.97 11.52 5.59
C ASN A 73 4.59 12.41 4.51
N GLU A 74 4.01 13.60 4.34
CA GLU A 74 4.35 14.55 3.27
C GLU A 74 4.32 13.92 1.87
N THR A 75 5.47 13.42 1.41
CA THR A 75 5.69 12.87 0.07
C THR A 75 6.09 11.40 0.09
N ASN A 76 6.13 10.80 1.28
CA ASN A 76 6.46 9.40 1.50
C ASN A 76 5.19 8.62 1.87
N LEU A 77 5.08 7.44 1.28
CA LEU A 77 4.14 6.41 1.68
C LEU A 77 4.86 5.51 2.67
N ASP A 78 4.48 5.62 3.93
CA ASP A 78 5.00 4.75 4.98
C ASP A 78 4.09 3.55 5.13
N ILE A 79 4.70 2.37 5.04
CA ILE A 79 4.03 1.07 5.08
C ILE A 79 4.58 0.34 6.28
N GLN A 80 3.68 -0.11 7.14
CA GLN A 80 4.03 -0.90 8.31
C GLN A 80 3.29 -2.22 8.30
N LEU A 81 4.02 -3.29 8.57
CA LEU A 81 3.47 -4.61 8.80
C LEU A 81 3.78 -5.02 10.23
N SER A 82 2.75 -5.28 11.03
CA SER A 82 2.88 -5.69 12.43
C SER A 82 2.09 -6.97 12.69
N SER A 83 2.55 -7.78 13.64
CA SER A 83 1.82 -8.97 14.10
C SER A 83 1.33 -8.73 15.52
N ALA A 84 0.06 -9.03 15.80
CA ALA A 84 -0.48 -8.96 17.17
C ALA A 84 0.21 -9.96 18.11
N THR A 85 0.75 -11.05 17.56
CA THR A 85 1.39 -12.13 18.34
C THR A 85 2.89 -11.93 18.51
N THR A 86 3.51 -10.93 17.87
CA THR A 86 4.97 -10.77 17.88
C THR A 86 5.33 -9.29 17.79
N GLU A 87 5.53 -8.64 18.94
CA GLU A 87 5.93 -7.23 19.03
C GLU A 87 7.23 -6.91 18.26
N ASN A 88 8.14 -7.89 18.16
CA ASN A 88 9.41 -7.74 17.43
C ASN A 88 9.30 -7.92 15.91
N ALA A 89 8.15 -8.31 15.37
CA ALA A 89 7.96 -8.53 13.93
C ALA A 89 7.36 -7.31 13.21
N ARG A 90 7.77 -6.09 13.62
CA ARG A 90 7.37 -4.86 12.94
C ARG A 90 8.33 -4.56 11.80
N VAL A 91 7.79 -4.54 10.60
CA VAL A 91 8.51 -4.13 9.39
C VAL A 91 7.97 -2.76 8.99
N ALA A 92 8.88 -1.82 8.75
CA ALA A 92 8.54 -0.50 8.25
C ALA A 92 9.28 -0.25 6.93
N LEU A 93 8.54 0.23 5.93
CA LEU A 93 9.04 0.57 4.61
C LEU A 93 8.52 1.96 4.26
N GLY A 94 9.42 2.94 4.12
CA GLY A 94 9.10 4.24 3.54
C GLY A 94 9.32 4.20 2.04
N VAL A 95 8.34 4.63 1.26
CA VAL A 95 8.38 4.65 -0.21
C VAL A 95 8.15 6.06 -0.70
N GLN A 96 9.07 6.59 -1.49
CA GLN A 96 8.88 7.93 -2.05
C GLN A 96 7.81 7.93 -3.15
N LEU A 97 6.83 8.84 -3.03
CA LEU A 97 5.85 9.11 -4.07
C LEU A 97 6.34 10.25 -4.96
N ALA A 98 6.60 9.93 -6.22
CA ALA A 98 6.93 10.91 -7.25
C ALA A 98 5.75 11.13 -8.18
N THR A 99 5.62 12.34 -8.73
CA THR A 99 4.66 12.61 -9.80
C THR A 99 5.36 12.82 -11.13
N ASP A 100 4.65 12.55 -12.22
CA ASP A 100 5.08 12.99 -13.54
C ASP A 100 4.32 14.25 -13.99
N GLY A 101 4.81 14.90 -15.04
CA GLY A 101 4.18 16.10 -15.61
C GLY A 101 2.79 15.84 -16.21
N LEU A 102 2.30 14.61 -16.18
CA LEU A 102 0.97 14.19 -16.62
C LEU A 102 0.04 13.88 -15.42
N GLY A 103 0.47 14.20 -14.19
CA GLY A 103 -0.28 13.98 -12.96
C GLY A 103 -0.41 12.52 -12.56
N ARG A 104 0.46 11.64 -13.07
CA ARG A 104 0.55 10.25 -12.60
C ARG A 104 1.39 10.21 -11.34
N LEU A 105 0.93 9.46 -10.36
CA LEU A 105 1.68 9.14 -9.15
C LEU A 105 2.46 7.84 -9.38
N SER A 106 3.71 7.81 -8.94
CA SER A 106 4.62 6.70 -9.11
C SER A 106 5.36 6.42 -7.81
N ALA A 107 5.53 5.14 -7.51
CA ALA A 107 6.36 4.63 -6.44
C ALA A 107 7.44 3.73 -7.09
N PRO A 108 8.61 4.30 -7.43
CA PRO A 108 9.66 3.59 -8.17
C PRO A 108 10.12 2.32 -7.47
N GLU A 109 10.29 2.38 -6.14
CA GLU A 109 10.72 1.27 -5.29
C GLU A 109 9.74 0.09 -5.30
N LEU A 110 8.45 0.38 -5.50
CA LEU A 110 7.41 -0.63 -5.64
C LEU A 110 7.21 -1.09 -7.10
N GLY A 111 7.87 -0.43 -8.05
CA GLY A 111 7.61 -0.60 -9.49
C GLY A 111 6.16 -0.29 -9.86
N ALA A 112 5.50 0.64 -9.15
CA ALA A 112 4.07 0.91 -9.26
C ALA A 112 3.78 2.33 -9.77
N ARG A 113 2.73 2.48 -10.59
CA ARG A 113 2.27 3.76 -11.13
C ARG A 113 0.75 3.81 -11.20
N LEU A 114 0.16 4.98 -10.94
CA LEU A 114 -1.28 5.20 -10.86
C LEU A 114 -1.65 6.59 -11.38
N ARG A 115 -2.80 6.72 -12.05
CA ARG A 115 -3.36 8.02 -12.48
C ARG A 115 -4.52 8.43 -11.60
N LEU A 116 -4.26 9.15 -10.50
CA LEU A 116 -5.28 9.40 -9.46
C LEU A 116 -6.63 9.92 -9.96
N ARG A 117 -6.66 10.83 -10.95
CA ARG A 117 -7.91 11.42 -11.47
C ARG A 117 -8.86 10.40 -12.12
N ASN A 118 -8.31 9.39 -12.82
CA ASN A 118 -9.09 8.46 -13.64
C ASN A 118 -8.71 7.00 -13.35
N SER A 119 -8.29 6.71 -12.13
CA SER A 119 -7.90 5.35 -11.76
C SER A 119 -9.14 4.47 -11.67
N ASN A 120 -9.12 3.35 -12.40
CA ASN A 120 -10.10 2.30 -12.17
C ASN A 120 -9.66 1.42 -10.98
N THR A 121 -10.63 0.68 -10.44
CA THR A 121 -10.46 -0.25 -9.31
C THR A 121 -9.27 -1.19 -9.51
N ARG A 122 -9.10 -1.75 -10.72
CA ARG A 122 -8.00 -2.68 -11.05
C ARG A 122 -6.62 -2.05 -10.92
N THR A 123 -6.45 -0.77 -11.28
CA THR A 123 -5.15 -0.09 -11.21
C THR A 123 -4.79 0.23 -9.76
N VAL A 124 -5.77 0.64 -8.95
CA VAL A 124 -5.60 0.85 -7.51
C VAL A 124 -5.28 -0.47 -6.81
N GLU A 125 -6.00 -1.55 -7.13
CA GLU A 125 -5.73 -2.89 -6.63
C GLU A 125 -4.32 -3.36 -7.00
N HIS A 126 -3.90 -3.21 -8.26
CA HIS A 126 -2.56 -3.57 -8.67
C HIS A 126 -1.49 -2.80 -7.88
N PHE A 127 -1.71 -1.51 -7.60
CA PHE A 127 -0.81 -0.73 -6.76
C PHE A 127 -0.76 -1.27 -5.32
N LEU A 128 -1.91 -1.56 -4.72
CA LEU A 128 -2.00 -2.13 -3.38
C LEU A 128 -1.32 -3.52 -3.31
N ARG A 129 -1.49 -4.35 -4.34
CA ARG A 129 -0.79 -5.64 -4.45
C ARG A 129 0.72 -5.48 -4.45
N ARG A 130 1.25 -4.42 -5.08
CA ARG A 130 2.69 -4.11 -5.06
C ARG A 130 3.17 -3.68 -3.67
N ILE A 131 2.36 -2.90 -2.94
CA ILE A 131 2.63 -2.55 -1.54
C ILE A 131 2.74 -3.81 -0.67
N VAL A 132 1.73 -4.69 -0.74
CA VAL A 132 1.72 -5.95 0.04
C VAL A 132 2.95 -6.79 -0.27
N ARG A 133 3.29 -6.95 -1.57
CA ARG A 133 4.49 -7.68 -1.99
C ARG A 133 5.77 -7.11 -1.37
N ALA A 134 5.96 -5.79 -1.42
CA ALA A 134 7.14 -5.16 -0.87
C ALA A 134 7.23 -5.28 0.65
N ALA A 135 6.12 -5.09 1.36
CA ALA A 135 6.07 -5.21 2.82
C ALA A 135 6.45 -6.63 3.30
N PHE A 136 5.95 -7.67 2.63
CA PHE A 136 6.28 -9.06 2.96
C PHE A 136 7.67 -9.49 2.49
N ALA A 137 8.20 -8.90 1.41
CA ALA A 137 9.57 -9.15 0.99
C ALA A 137 10.62 -8.62 1.98
N GLN A 138 10.28 -7.59 2.77
CA GLN A 138 11.12 -7.06 3.85
C GLN A 138 10.95 -7.82 5.18
N ALA A 139 9.93 -8.67 5.28
CA ALA A 139 9.58 -9.38 6.52
C ALA A 139 10.17 -10.79 6.65
N GLY A 140 10.86 -11.29 5.62
CA GLY A 140 11.44 -12.64 5.58
C GLY A 140 12.87 -12.62 5.06
#